data_AF-A0A969P216-F1
#
_entry.id   AF-A0A969P216-F1
#
_cell.length_a   1.000
_cell.length_b   1.000
_cell.length_c   1.000
_cell.angle_alpha   90.00
_cell.angle_beta   90.00
_cell.angle_gamma   90.00
#
_symmetry.space_group_name_H-M   'P 1'
#
loop_
_entity.id
_entity.type
_entity.pdbx_description
1 polymer ?
#
loop_
_entity_poly.entity_id
_entity_poly.type
_entity_poly.pdbx_seq_one_letter_code
_entity_poly.pdbx_strand_id
1 'polypeptide(L)'
;MKAGDIMTTNVVSVRENHSVEDVARLMARHRISGIPVLNDQGALIGVITEFDLISKTGHTATDVMSRSIVSVSADTEIEEVSHLLASQHIRRVPVMREGKVVGILSRSDLIRQIAMRWVCHVCGEIVRGSHEVPERCPRCGAGADTFTHEVEPPGM
;
A
#
# COMPACT_ATOMS: atom_id res chain seq x y z
N MET A 1 10.80 4.46 9.87
CA MET A 1 9.44 4.69 9.32
C MET A 1 8.84 3.32 9.12
N LYS A 2 7.61 3.13 9.57
CA LYS A 2 6.96 1.83 9.60
C LYS A 2 5.94 1.69 8.49
N ALA A 3 5.59 0.44 8.17
CA ALA A 3 4.54 0.11 7.21
C ALA A 3 3.22 0.81 7.52
N GLY A 4 2.86 0.90 8.80
CA GLY A 4 1.65 1.56 9.27
C GLY A 4 1.56 3.06 8.94
N ASP A 5 2.69 3.74 8.75
CA ASP A 5 2.74 5.19 8.54
C ASP A 5 2.33 5.58 7.12
N ILE A 6 2.47 4.67 6.15
CA ILE A 6 2.29 4.97 4.71
C ILE A 6 1.33 3.99 4.01
N MET A 7 0.85 2.96 4.70
CA MET A 7 -0.07 1.99 4.12
C MET A 7 -1.40 2.63 3.71
N THR A 8 -2.04 2.05 2.70
CA THR A 8 -3.44 2.36 2.42
C THR A 8 -4.32 1.61 3.42
N THR A 9 -5.07 2.35 4.25
CA THR A 9 -5.93 1.83 5.33
C THR A 9 -7.27 1.28 4.83
N ASN A 10 -7.81 1.81 3.73
CA ASN A 10 -9.07 1.35 3.14
C ASN A 10 -8.82 0.11 2.27
N VAL A 11 -8.68 -1.05 2.92
CA VAL A 11 -8.43 -2.32 2.25
C VAL A 11 -9.72 -2.88 1.68
N VAL A 12 -9.85 -2.85 0.36
CA VAL A 12 -10.84 -3.67 -0.35
C VAL A 12 -10.43 -5.13 -0.17
N SER A 13 -11.34 -5.96 0.35
CA SER A 13 -11.13 -7.40 0.57
C SER A 13 -12.38 -8.19 0.15
N VAL A 14 -12.22 -9.50 -0.03
CA VAL A 14 -13.31 -10.42 -0.37
C VAL A 14 -13.39 -11.56 0.64
N ARG A 15 -14.56 -12.17 0.74
CA ARG A 15 -14.76 -13.45 1.44
C ARG A 15 -14.40 -14.64 0.56
N GLU A 16 -14.05 -15.75 1.19
CA GLU A 16 -13.63 -17.02 0.57
C GLU A 16 -14.63 -17.64 -0.40
N ASN A 17 -15.92 -17.31 -0.25
CA ASN A 17 -17.04 -17.79 -1.06
C ASN A 17 -17.48 -16.83 -2.17
N HIS A 18 -16.88 -15.64 -2.31
CA HIS A 18 -17.21 -14.73 -3.41
C HIS A 18 -16.89 -15.38 -4.75
N SER A 19 -17.72 -15.08 -5.76
CA SER A 19 -17.48 -15.57 -7.11
C SER A 19 -16.25 -14.91 -7.73
N VAL A 20 -15.58 -15.61 -8.65
CA VAL A 20 -14.48 -15.05 -9.44
C VAL A 20 -14.91 -13.77 -10.18
N GLU A 21 -16.16 -13.72 -10.65
CA GLU A 21 -16.71 -12.53 -11.31
C GLU A 21 -16.79 -11.33 -10.35
N ASP A 22 -17.29 -11.53 -9.13
CA ASP A 22 -17.37 -10.47 -8.11
C ASP A 22 -15.99 -9.94 -7.73
N VAL A 23 -15.02 -10.86 -7.56
CA VAL A 23 -13.62 -10.51 -7.29
C VAL A 23 -13.06 -9.64 -8.43
N ALA A 24 -13.22 -10.08 -9.68
CA ALA A 24 -12.76 -9.34 -10.86
C ALA A 24 -13.43 -7.96 -10.96
N ARG A 25 -14.74 -7.89 -10.71
CA ARG A 25 -15.52 -6.65 -10.72
C ARG A 25 -15.04 -5.66 -9.67
N LEU A 26 -14.75 -6.12 -8.46
CA LEU A 26 -14.17 -5.29 -7.39
C LEU A 26 -12.77 -4.79 -7.78
N MET A 27 -11.92 -5.68 -8.30
CA MET A 27 -10.57 -5.32 -8.74
C MET A 27 -10.59 -4.24 -9.82
N ALA A 28 -11.45 -4.39 -10.84
CA ALA A 28 -11.62 -3.41 -11.90
C ALA A 28 -12.17 -2.07 -11.39
N ARG A 29 -13.23 -2.10 -10.57
CA ARG A 29 -13.87 -0.88 -10.02
C ARG A 29 -12.89 -0.05 -9.19
N HIS A 30 -12.12 -0.71 -8.33
CA HIS A 30 -11.19 -0.05 -7.42
C HIS A 30 -9.80 0.17 -8.03
N ARG A 31 -9.56 -0.27 -9.28
CA ARG A 31 -8.28 -0.19 -9.98
C ARG A 31 -7.14 -0.83 -9.17
N ILE A 32 -7.40 -2.01 -8.59
CA ILE A 32 -6.44 -2.75 -7.77
C ILE A 32 -6.01 -4.04 -8.47
N SER A 33 -4.71 -4.34 -8.42
CA SER A 33 -4.12 -5.53 -9.05
C SER A 33 -4.06 -6.76 -8.14
N GLY A 34 -4.57 -6.64 -6.92
CA GLY A 34 -4.63 -7.74 -5.97
C GLY A 34 -5.45 -7.39 -4.73
N ILE A 35 -6.10 -8.41 -4.18
CA ILE A 35 -7.15 -8.31 -3.17
C ILE A 35 -6.98 -9.40 -2.09
N PRO A 36 -6.97 -9.05 -0.80
CA PRO A 36 -6.95 -10.02 0.29
C PRO A 36 -8.26 -10.82 0.36
N VAL A 37 -8.14 -12.11 0.68
CA VAL A 37 -9.27 -13.01 0.94
C VAL A 37 -9.34 -13.28 2.44
N LEU A 38 -10.48 -12.98 3.04
CA LEU A 38 -10.73 -13.15 4.46
C LEU A 38 -11.74 -14.29 4.69
N ASN A 39 -11.53 -15.10 5.71
CA ASN A 39 -12.56 -16.03 6.19
C ASN A 39 -13.65 -15.27 6.97
N ASP A 40 -14.69 -15.97 7.45
CA ASP A 40 -15.80 -15.36 8.19
C ASP A 40 -15.37 -14.63 9.48
N GLN A 41 -14.31 -15.12 10.14
CA GLN A 41 -13.72 -14.51 11.34
C GLN A 41 -12.91 -13.24 11.04
N GLY A 42 -12.74 -12.88 9.77
CA GLY A 42 -11.96 -11.72 9.33
C GLY A 42 -10.45 -11.98 9.29
N ALA A 43 -10.01 -13.24 9.41
CA ALA A 43 -8.63 -13.62 9.28
C ALA A 43 -8.22 -13.71 7.80
N LEU A 44 -6.99 -13.29 7.50
CA LEU A 44 -6.41 -13.40 6.17
C LEU A 44 -6.06 -14.85 5.84
N ILE A 45 -6.71 -15.40 4.80
CA ILE A 45 -6.53 -16.81 4.40
C ILE A 45 -5.98 -16.98 2.98
N GLY A 46 -5.90 -15.88 2.23
CA GLY A 46 -5.32 -15.89 0.90
C GLY A 46 -5.22 -14.50 0.29
N VAL A 47 -4.60 -14.43 -0.86
CA VAL A 47 -4.57 -13.24 -1.72
C VAL A 47 -4.89 -13.68 -3.14
N ILE A 48 -5.67 -12.87 -3.85
CA ILE A 48 -5.93 -13.03 -5.28
C ILE A 48 -5.27 -11.87 -6.01
N THR A 49 -4.53 -12.15 -7.08
CA THR A 49 -3.93 -11.18 -7.98
C THR A 49 -4.53 -11.29 -9.38
N GLU A 50 -4.24 -10.32 -10.24
CA GLU A 50 -4.61 -10.41 -11.68
C GLU A 50 -4.06 -11.69 -12.32
N PHE A 51 -2.85 -12.11 -11.92
CA PHE A 51 -2.26 -13.35 -12.40
C PHE A 51 -3.10 -14.56 -12.00
N ASP A 52 -3.59 -14.62 -10.76
CA ASP A 52 -4.42 -15.72 -10.29
C ASP A 52 -5.74 -15.81 -11.06
N LEU A 53 -6.40 -14.66 -11.31
CA LEU A 53 -7.65 -14.61 -12.07
C LEU A 53 -7.49 -15.03 -13.54
N ILE A 54 -6.31 -14.82 -14.13
CA ILE A 54 -6.02 -15.16 -15.53
C ILE A 54 -5.51 -16.59 -15.67
N SER A 55 -4.72 -17.08 -14.70
CA SER A 55 -3.98 -18.34 -14.82
C SER A 55 -4.67 -19.54 -14.18
N LYS A 56 -5.60 -19.33 -13.25
CA LYS A 56 -6.30 -20.41 -12.52
C LYS A 56 -7.74 -20.53 -12.96
N THR A 57 -8.27 -21.74 -12.85
CA THR A 57 -9.68 -22.06 -13.11
C THR A 57 -10.41 -22.32 -11.80
N GLY A 58 -11.64 -21.81 -11.68
CA GLY A 58 -12.42 -21.89 -10.45
C GLY A 58 -13.66 -21.02 -10.53
N HIS A 59 -14.57 -21.20 -9.57
CA HIS A 59 -15.80 -20.40 -9.49
C HIS A 59 -15.76 -19.41 -8.33
N THR A 60 -14.96 -19.69 -7.30
CA THR A 60 -14.90 -18.91 -6.06
C THR A 60 -13.49 -18.38 -5.77
N ALA A 61 -13.40 -17.42 -4.84
CA ALA A 61 -12.15 -16.90 -4.33
C ALA A 61 -11.23 -18.01 -3.78
N THR A 62 -11.79 -18.99 -3.06
CA THR A 62 -11.02 -20.13 -2.52
C THR A 62 -10.36 -20.98 -3.62
N ASP A 63 -11.01 -21.12 -4.78
CA ASP A 63 -10.51 -21.94 -5.87
C ASP A 63 -9.27 -21.31 -6.52
N VAL A 64 -9.20 -19.98 -6.56
CA VAL A 64 -8.16 -19.25 -7.29
C VAL A 64 -7.13 -18.55 -6.39
N MET A 65 -7.40 -18.34 -5.11
CA MET A 65 -6.48 -17.64 -4.22
C MET A 65 -5.12 -18.35 -4.06
N SER A 66 -4.07 -17.57 -3.85
CA SER A 66 -2.81 -18.08 -3.33
C SER A 66 -2.88 -18.15 -1.80
N ARG A 67 -2.52 -19.31 -1.24
CA ARG A 67 -2.43 -19.54 0.22
C ARG A 67 -1.06 -19.21 0.81
N SER A 68 -0.05 -19.07 -0.04
CA SER A 68 1.29 -18.63 0.37
C SER A 68 1.29 -17.12 0.52
N ILE A 69 0.79 -16.66 1.67
CA ILE A 69 0.56 -15.25 1.96
C ILE A 69 1.85 -14.66 2.53
N VAL A 70 2.41 -13.68 1.82
CA VAL A 70 3.47 -12.83 2.34
C VAL A 70 2.82 -11.57 2.88
N SER A 71 2.96 -11.32 4.18
CA SER A 71 2.41 -10.15 4.86
C SER A 71 3.47 -9.56 5.79
N VAL A 72 3.29 -8.30 6.17
CA VAL A 72 4.18 -7.57 7.08
C VAL A 72 3.40 -7.05 8.28
N SER A 73 4.09 -6.75 9.38
CA SER A 73 3.48 -6.06 10.53
C SER A 73 3.31 -4.58 10.21
N ALA A 74 2.31 -3.93 10.79
CA ALA A 74 2.20 -2.47 10.79
C ALA A 74 3.43 -1.78 11.40
N ASP A 75 4.21 -2.51 12.22
CA ASP A 75 5.44 -2.03 12.83
C ASP A 75 6.71 -2.36 12.02
N THR A 76 6.61 -3.07 10.89
CA THR A 76 7.75 -3.42 10.04
C THR A 76 8.36 -2.17 9.41
N GLU A 77 9.69 -2.06 9.40
CA GLU A 77 10.39 -0.92 8.79
C GLU A 77 10.23 -0.90 7.27
N ILE A 78 10.09 0.31 6.69
CA ILE A 78 9.86 0.48 5.26
C ILE A 78 11.00 -0.05 4.39
N GLU A 79 12.24 0.01 4.87
CA GLU A 79 13.39 -0.58 4.16
C GLU A 79 13.25 -2.10 4.03
N GLU A 80 12.77 -2.76 5.07
CA GLU A 80 12.49 -4.19 5.06
C GLU A 80 11.36 -4.53 4.09
N VAL A 81 10.26 -3.75 4.11
CA VAL A 81 9.17 -3.95 3.14
C VAL A 81 9.64 -3.72 1.70
N SER A 82 10.48 -2.71 1.49
CA SER A 82 11.05 -2.40 0.17
C SER A 82 11.91 -3.56 -0.35
N HIS A 83 12.80 -4.10 0.48
CA HIS A 83 13.59 -5.29 0.15
C HIS A 83 12.71 -6.51 -0.13
N LEU A 84 11.68 -6.73 0.68
CA LEU A 84 10.74 -7.84 0.50
C LEU A 84 10.02 -7.74 -0.86
N LEU A 85 9.45 -6.58 -1.18
CA LEU A 85 8.75 -6.35 -2.45
C LEU A 85 9.68 -6.49 -3.66
N ALA A 86 10.93 -6.04 -3.55
CA ALA A 86 11.92 -6.13 -4.62
C ALA A 86 12.40 -7.57 -4.83
N SER A 87 12.83 -8.25 -3.77
CA SER A 87 13.43 -9.59 -3.82
C SER A 87 12.42 -10.67 -4.21
N GLN A 88 11.19 -10.61 -3.68
CA GLN A 88 10.18 -11.63 -3.94
C GLN A 88 9.34 -11.35 -5.18
N HIS A 89 9.68 -10.31 -5.96
CA HIS A 89 8.96 -9.95 -7.19
C HIS A 89 7.45 -9.71 -6.99
N ILE A 90 7.05 -9.35 -5.77
CA ILE A 90 5.66 -9.03 -5.42
C ILE A 90 5.42 -7.53 -5.52
N ARG A 91 4.20 -7.15 -5.92
CA ARG A 91 3.82 -5.75 -6.16
C ARG A 91 3.28 -5.06 -4.90
N ARG A 92 2.74 -5.83 -3.96
CA ARG A 92 2.06 -5.36 -2.75
C ARG A 92 2.05 -6.46 -1.68
N VAL A 93 1.91 -6.05 -0.43
CA VAL A 93 1.75 -6.92 0.74
C VAL A 93 0.63 -6.43 1.64
N PRO A 94 -0.19 -7.35 2.19
CA PRO A 94 -1.07 -7.04 3.33
C PRO A 94 -0.24 -6.63 4.55
N VAL A 95 -0.72 -5.59 5.24
CA VAL A 95 -0.17 -5.12 6.51
C VAL A 95 -1.09 -5.59 7.63
N MET A 96 -0.50 -6.27 8.60
CA MET A 96 -1.19 -6.95 9.69
C MET A 96 -0.98 -6.20 11.01
N ARG A 97 -2.00 -6.18 11.86
CA ARG A 97 -1.91 -5.81 13.27
C ARG A 97 -2.85 -6.69 14.06
N GLU A 98 -2.36 -7.30 15.14
CA GLU A 98 -3.16 -8.18 16.00
C GLU A 98 -3.92 -9.28 15.23
N GLY A 99 -3.28 -9.88 14.23
CA GLY A 99 -3.86 -10.94 13.40
C GLY A 99 -4.89 -10.49 12.35
N LYS A 100 -5.14 -9.18 12.23
CA LYS A 100 -6.08 -8.61 11.24
C LYS A 100 -5.35 -7.81 10.17
N VAL A 101 -5.92 -7.80 8.97
CA VAL A 101 -5.47 -6.90 7.90
C VAL A 101 -5.91 -5.48 8.25
N VAL A 102 -4.94 -4.58 8.42
CA VAL A 102 -5.19 -3.17 8.72
C VAL A 102 -4.79 -2.23 7.59
N GLY A 103 -4.10 -2.77 6.58
CA GLY A 103 -3.70 -1.99 5.41
C GLY A 103 -3.13 -2.84 4.29
N ILE A 104 -2.87 -2.18 3.17
CA ILE A 104 -2.09 -2.73 2.06
C ILE A 104 -0.95 -1.76 1.80
N LEU A 105 0.24 -2.30 1.57
CA LEU A 105 1.41 -1.54 1.16
C LEU A 105 1.89 -2.04 -0.20
N SER A 106 1.96 -1.15 -1.17
CA SER A 106 2.34 -1.45 -2.55
C SER A 106 3.60 -0.69 -2.96
N ARG A 107 4.22 -1.12 -4.06
CA ARG A 107 5.33 -0.38 -4.67
C ARG A 107 4.96 1.07 -4.98
N SER A 108 3.71 1.34 -5.38
CA SER A 108 3.24 2.71 -5.63
C SER A 108 3.22 3.58 -4.38
N ASP A 109 2.95 2.99 -3.21
CA ASP A 109 3.01 3.71 -1.93
C ASP A 109 4.47 4.08 -1.62
N LEU A 110 5.42 3.14 -1.81
CA LEU A 110 6.85 3.41 -1.66
C LEU A 110 7.37 4.47 -2.64
N ILE A 111 6.98 4.40 -3.92
CA ILE A 111 7.37 5.40 -4.91
C ILE A 111 6.79 6.77 -4.58
N ARG A 112 5.53 6.82 -4.14
CA ARG A 112 4.91 8.07 -3.68
C ARG A 112 5.71 8.67 -2.53
N GLN A 113 6.18 7.86 -1.57
CA GLN A 113 7.04 8.33 -0.48
C GLN A 113 8.35 8.94 -0.97
N ILE A 114 9.03 8.29 -1.91
CA ILE A 114 10.29 8.79 -2.49
C ILE A 114 10.08 10.12 -3.23
N ALA A 115 8.93 10.28 -3.90
CA ALA A 115 8.59 11.48 -4.63
C ALA A 115 8.13 12.65 -3.75
N MET A 116 7.91 12.45 -2.44
CA MET A 116 7.40 13.49 -1.56
C MET A 116 8.37 14.66 -1.41
N ARG A 117 7.79 15.85 -1.39
CA ARG A 117 8.50 17.12 -1.31
C ARG A 117 7.77 18.06 -0.38
N TRP A 118 8.53 18.76 0.44
CA TRP A 118 8.06 19.88 1.23
C TRP A 118 8.45 21.17 0.53
N VAL A 119 7.47 22.06 0.33
CA VAL A 119 7.70 23.37 -0.28
C VAL A 119 7.54 24.44 0.79
N CYS A 120 8.59 25.23 1.02
CA CYS A 120 8.52 26.38 1.92
C CYS A 120 7.82 27.55 1.21
N HIS A 121 6.64 27.97 1.68
CA HIS A 121 5.89 29.05 1.02
C HIS A 121 6.48 30.45 1.24
N VAL A 122 7.46 30.60 2.14
CA VAL A 122 8.16 31.88 2.37
C VAL A 122 9.17 32.16 1.26
N CYS A 123 9.96 31.17 0.86
CA CYS A 123 11.07 31.37 -0.08
C CYS A 123 11.08 30.43 -1.30
N GLY A 124 10.18 29.45 -1.36
CA GLY A 124 10.08 28.46 -2.43
C GLY A 124 11.07 27.29 -2.34
N GLU A 125 11.78 27.14 -1.23
CA GLU A 125 12.74 26.04 -1.05
C GLU A 125 12.03 24.67 -1.04
N ILE A 126 12.60 23.71 -1.76
CA ILE A 126 12.07 22.34 -1.86
C ILE A 126 12.96 21.40 -1.06
N VAL A 127 12.42 20.86 0.04
CA VAL A 127 13.08 19.83 0.84
C VAL A 127 12.56 18.45 0.42
N ARG A 128 13.45 17.59 -0.06
CA ARG A 128 13.11 16.25 -0.58
C ARG A 128 13.15 15.18 0.51
N GLY A 129 12.32 14.15 0.36
CA GLY A 129 12.55 12.84 1.00
C GLY A 129 12.29 12.76 2.50
N SER A 130 11.50 13.67 3.06
CA SER A 130 11.14 13.69 4.48
C SER A 130 9.63 13.48 4.61
N HIS A 131 9.20 12.48 5.39
CA HIS A 131 7.79 12.33 5.77
C HIS A 131 7.37 13.33 6.85
N GLU A 132 8.29 13.66 7.74
CA GLU A 132 8.09 14.69 8.75
C GLU A 132 8.32 16.07 8.15
N VAL A 133 7.48 17.02 8.54
CA VAL A 133 7.67 18.41 8.14
C VAL A 133 9.01 18.92 8.69
N PRO A 134 9.86 19.59 7.88
CA PRO A 134 11.12 20.12 8.38
C PRO A 134 10.86 21.15 9.48
N GLU A 135 11.57 21.04 10.61
CA GLU A 135 11.42 21.99 11.72
C GLU A 135 11.71 23.44 11.28
N ARG A 136 12.67 23.59 10.35
CA ARG A 136 13.03 24.87 9.73
C ARG A 136 13.42 24.72 8.27
N CYS A 137 13.17 25.77 7.50
CA CYS A 137 13.66 25.91 6.14
C CYS A 137 15.19 26.04 6.10
N PRO A 138 15.93 25.17 5.36
CA PRO A 138 17.38 25.25 5.28
C PRO A 138 17.87 26.51 4.54
N ARG A 139 16.99 27.15 3.75
CA ARG A 139 17.32 28.36 2.99
C ARG A 139 17.02 29.66 3.74
N CYS A 140 15.85 29.78 4.37
CA CYS A 140 15.42 31.05 4.99
C CYS A 140 15.19 30.98 6.51
N GLY A 141 15.28 29.79 7.12
CA GLY A 141 15.12 29.60 8.57
C GLY A 141 13.67 29.68 9.09
N ALA A 142 12.69 29.87 8.20
CA ALA A 142 11.26 29.87 8.52
C ALA A 142 10.82 28.55 9.19
N GLY A 143 9.82 28.61 10.06
CA GLY A 143 9.36 27.48 10.87
C GLY A 143 8.60 26.41 10.07
N ALA A 144 8.33 25.28 10.73
CA ALA A 144 7.61 24.12 10.17
C ALA A 144 6.21 24.46 9.62
N ASP A 145 5.54 25.44 10.22
CA ASP A 145 4.25 25.98 9.78
C ASP A 145 4.28 26.58 8.38
N THR A 146 5.49 26.82 7.84
CA THR A 146 5.68 27.40 6.51
C THR A 146 5.77 26.41 5.37
N PHE A 147 5.63 25.11 5.64
CA PHE A 147 5.73 24.08 4.62
C PHE A 147 4.37 23.55 4.17
N THR A 148 4.21 23.37 2.86
CA THR A 148 3.12 22.62 2.25
C THR A 148 3.63 21.32 1.65
N HIS A 149 2.84 20.27 1.80
CA HIS A 149 3.12 18.96 1.25
C HIS A 149 2.59 18.89 -0.18
N GLU A 150 3.48 18.88 -1.17
CA GLU A 150 3.09 18.66 -2.56
C GLU A 150 3.36 17.21 -2.93
N VAL A 151 2.28 16.43 -3.02
CA VAL A 151 2.31 15.19 -3.80
C VAL A 151 2.02 15.63 -5.24
N GLU A 152 3.04 15.58 -6.10
CA GLU A 152 2.88 15.83 -7.53
C GLU A 152 1.65 15.02 -8.02
N PRO A 153 0.63 15.66 -8.62
CA PRO A 153 -0.61 14.97 -8.97
C PRO A 153 -0.31 13.87 -10.01
N PRO A 154 -0.96 12.69 -9.94
CA PRO A 154 -0.76 11.67 -10.95
C PRO A 154 -1.31 12.14 -12.30
N GLY A 155 -0.42 12.46 -13.25
CA GLY A 155 -0.80 12.83 -14.63
C GLY A 155 0.01 13.92 -15.33
N MET A 156 1.31 14.10 -15.01
CA MET A 156 2.26 14.76 -15.91
C MET A 156 3.13 13.72 -16.61
#